data_AF-A0A976MF68-F1
#
_entry.id   AF-A0A976MF68-F1
#
_cell.length_a   1.000
_cell.length_b   1.000
_cell.length_c   1.000
_cell.angle_alpha   90.00
_cell.angle_beta   90.00
_cell.angle_gamma   90.00
#
_symmetry.space_group_name_H-M   'P 1'
#
loop_
_entity.id
_entity.type
_entity.pdbx_description
1 polymer ?
#
loop_
_entity_poly.entity_id
_entity_poly.type
_entity_poly.pdbx_seq_one_letter_code
_entity_poly.pdbx_strand_id
1 'polypeptide(L)'
;MEETPDQIQPKTRLPRSQKKKLKRLQKLERRRQRRPEIRRKRKEVLRNEREELLSSMTAEEKEEYILNLRKTNYEKSVEISKFLDECQETGSPICINCSFEDSMNPKEIRSLAKQISLCYNIMKKHLVPIKLILTSFSKESSLYKDCELFGIHKWKVHFEEKGFWEVFDRENTVVLSPDANEYLEDVEEDRVYVIGGLVDTNVKKVSIGDFTVNAAVSRIQPGKISWNHL
;
A
#
# COMPACT_ATOMS: atom_id res chain seq x y z
N MET A 1 57.46 40.27 2.08
CA MET A 1 56.48 39.71 3.03
C MET A 1 55.20 40.48 2.81
N GLU A 2 54.23 39.89 2.13
CA GLU A 2 52.88 40.44 2.00
C GLU A 2 51.92 39.28 2.29
N GLU A 3 51.33 39.31 3.48
CA GLU A 3 50.26 38.42 3.89
C GLU A 3 49.00 38.75 3.08
N THR A 4 48.40 37.74 2.46
CA THR A 4 47.09 37.89 1.80
C THR A 4 45.97 37.77 2.84
N PRO A 5 44.96 38.67 2.86
CA PRO A 5 43.91 38.64 3.88
C PRO A 5 42.95 37.48 3.63
N ASP A 6 42.75 36.68 4.68
CA ASP A 6 41.80 35.57 4.72
C ASP A 6 40.37 36.09 4.51
N GLN A 7 39.77 35.80 3.36
CA GLN A 7 38.39 36.22 3.04
C GLN A 7 37.39 35.40 3.85
N ILE A 8 36.86 35.99 4.91
CA ILE A 8 35.77 35.43 5.72
C ILE A 8 34.50 35.37 4.85
N GLN A 9 34.22 34.20 4.27
CA GLN A 9 32.94 33.97 3.59
C GLN A 9 31.77 34.02 4.59
N PRO A 10 30.72 34.82 4.35
CA PRO A 10 29.61 34.92 5.28
C PRO A 10 28.84 33.59 5.33
N LYS A 11 28.75 32.99 6.53
CA LYS A 11 27.92 31.80 6.79
C LYS A 11 26.44 32.17 6.63
N THR A 12 25.93 32.08 5.40
CA THR A 12 24.51 32.26 5.09
C THR A 12 23.68 31.22 5.84
N ARG A 13 22.91 31.67 6.83
CA ARG A 13 22.04 30.79 7.64
C ARG A 13 20.87 30.31 6.78
N LEU A 14 20.86 29.03 6.43
CA LEU A 14 19.76 28.42 5.66
C LEU A 14 18.38 28.67 6.33
N PRO A 15 17.34 29.01 5.55
CA PRO A 15 15.97 29.10 6.00
C PRO A 15 15.49 27.83 6.73
N ARG A 16 14.58 27.98 7.69
CA ARG A 16 14.05 26.88 8.52
C ARG A 16 13.44 25.75 7.67
N SER A 17 12.79 26.08 6.56
CA SER A 17 12.23 25.14 5.58
C SER A 17 13.33 24.29 4.92
N GLN A 18 14.42 24.92 4.47
CA GLN A 18 15.56 24.26 3.85
C GLN A 18 16.33 23.38 4.86
N LYS A 19 16.54 23.86 6.10
CA LYS A 19 17.10 23.05 7.19
C LYS A 19 16.25 21.81 7.49
N LYS A 20 14.91 21.95 7.51
CA LYS A 20 13.98 20.82 7.71
C LYS A 20 14.05 19.82 6.55
N LYS A 21 14.13 20.30 5.30
CA LYS A 21 14.32 19.45 4.11
C LYS A 21 15.64 18.68 4.17
N LEU A 22 16.74 19.37 4.48
CA LEU A 22 18.06 18.75 4.60
C LEU A 22 18.10 17.69 5.71
N LYS A 23 17.53 17.98 6.89
CA LYS A 23 17.42 17.00 7.98
C LYS A 23 16.59 15.78 7.58
N ARG A 24 15.50 15.97 6.82
CA ARG A 24 14.69 14.86 6.27
C ARG A 24 15.50 13.99 5.31
N LEU A 25 16.22 14.61 4.37
CA LEU A 25 17.08 13.90 3.41
C LEU A 25 18.19 13.13 4.13
N GLN A 26 18.90 13.74 5.08
CA GLN A 26 19.92 13.04 5.89
C GLN A 26 19.34 11.88 6.69
N LYS A 27 18.10 11.98 7.18
CA LYS A 27 17.43 10.89 7.90
C LYS A 27 17.03 9.76 6.95
N LEU A 28 16.54 10.09 5.76
CA LEU A 28 16.23 9.12 4.70
C LEU A 28 17.48 8.37 4.25
N GLU A 29 18.58 9.10 4.04
CA GLU A 29 19.87 8.53 3.63
C GLU A 29 20.43 7.59 4.71
N ARG A 30 20.46 8.04 5.98
CA ARG A 30 20.84 7.18 7.12
C ARG A 30 19.98 5.93 7.22
N ARG A 31 18.66 6.04 6.98
CA ARG A 31 17.75 4.89 6.95
C ARG A 31 18.07 3.96 5.77
N ARG A 32 18.36 4.51 4.59
CA ARG A 32 18.71 3.73 3.39
C ARG A 32 20.00 2.95 3.59
N GLN A 33 21.02 3.57 4.19
CA GLN A 33 22.30 2.94 4.50
C GLN A 33 22.20 1.86 5.58
N ARG A 34 21.38 2.08 6.62
CA ARG A 34 21.23 1.12 7.74
C ARG A 34 20.30 -0.05 7.41
N ARG A 35 19.36 0.09 6.47
CA ARG A 35 18.37 -0.95 6.13
C ARG A 35 19.00 -2.30 5.75
N PRO A 36 20.01 -2.37 4.86
CA PRO A 36 20.66 -3.63 4.51
C PRO A 36 21.31 -4.32 5.70
N GLU A 37 22.05 -3.57 6.53
CA GLU A 37 22.73 -4.12 7.71
C GLU A 37 21.73 -4.65 8.74
N ILE A 38 20.67 -3.89 9.05
CA ILE A 38 19.60 -4.32 9.97
C ILE A 38 18.93 -5.59 9.44
N ARG A 39 18.67 -5.67 8.12
CA ARG A 39 18.08 -6.86 7.49
C ARG A 39 19.03 -8.06 7.57
N ARG A 40 20.34 -7.85 7.38
CA ARG A 40 21.37 -8.90 7.49
C ARG A 40 21.44 -9.44 8.92
N LYS A 41 21.60 -8.56 9.92
CA LYS A 41 21.66 -8.92 11.34
C LYS A 41 20.42 -9.71 11.79
N ARG A 42 19.22 -9.29 11.40
CA ARG A 42 17.99 -10.04 11.71
C ARG A 42 17.97 -11.45 11.09
N LYS A 43 18.43 -11.59 9.85
CA LYS A 43 18.51 -12.91 9.20
C LYS A 43 19.55 -13.81 9.86
N GLU A 44 20.67 -13.24 10.28
CA GLU A 44 21.75 -13.93 10.98
C GLU A 44 21.29 -14.44 12.34
N VAL A 45 20.63 -13.61 13.14
CA VAL A 45 20.03 -14.02 14.43
C VAL A 45 19.07 -15.20 14.25
N LEU A 46 18.09 -15.09 13.34
CA LEU A 46 17.14 -16.18 13.08
C LEU A 46 17.80 -17.47 12.56
N ARG A 47 18.89 -17.33 11.80
CA ARG A 47 19.66 -18.48 11.31
C ARG A 47 20.40 -19.16 12.46
N ASN A 48 21.09 -18.39 13.29
CA ASN A 48 21.84 -18.90 14.43
C ASN A 48 20.90 -19.56 15.45
N GLU A 49 19.77 -18.94 15.77
CA GLU A 49 18.73 -19.53 16.64
C GLU A 49 18.24 -20.88 16.10
N ARG A 50 18.03 -20.97 14.78
CA ARG A 50 17.62 -22.22 14.13
C ARG A 50 18.75 -23.26 14.15
N GLU A 51 19.98 -22.87 13.87
CA GLU A 51 21.15 -23.76 13.91
C GLU A 51 21.40 -24.28 15.33
N GLU A 52 21.28 -23.43 16.35
CA GLU A 52 21.42 -23.79 17.77
C GLU A 52 20.33 -24.78 18.19
N LEU A 53 19.06 -24.49 17.89
CA LEU A 53 17.93 -25.39 18.12
C LEU A 53 18.18 -26.76 17.49
N LEU A 54 18.56 -26.80 16.21
CA LEU A 54 18.84 -28.05 15.52
C LEU A 54 20.09 -28.73 16.07
N SER A 55 21.13 -28.00 16.49
CA SER A 55 22.36 -28.60 17.01
C SER A 55 22.15 -29.42 18.28
N SER A 56 21.15 -29.05 19.08
CA SER A 56 20.75 -29.76 20.30
C SER A 56 19.97 -31.06 20.06
N MET A 57 19.57 -31.34 18.80
CA MET A 57 18.74 -32.48 18.41
C MET A 57 19.55 -33.61 17.76
N THR A 58 19.09 -34.87 17.91
CA THR A 58 19.62 -36.03 17.17
C THR A 58 19.31 -35.94 15.67
N ALA A 59 19.86 -36.86 14.87
CA ALA A 59 19.59 -36.89 13.43
C ALA A 59 18.11 -37.22 13.14
N GLU A 60 17.54 -38.14 13.91
CA GLU A 60 16.14 -38.56 13.82
C GLU A 60 15.20 -37.41 14.23
N GLU A 61 15.48 -36.72 15.34
CA GLU A 61 14.70 -35.57 15.81
C GLU A 61 14.72 -34.40 14.82
N LYS A 62 15.85 -34.16 14.14
CA LYS A 62 15.96 -33.13 13.09
C LYS A 62 15.05 -33.43 11.92
N GLU A 63 15.05 -34.67 11.44
CA GLU A 63 14.22 -35.07 10.30
C GLU A 63 12.73 -34.97 10.65
N GLU A 64 12.35 -35.44 11.84
CA GLU A 64 10.99 -35.32 12.36
C GLU A 64 10.57 -33.84 12.48
N TYR A 65 11.42 -32.98 13.03
CA TYR A 65 11.15 -31.53 13.12
C TYR A 65 10.91 -30.91 11.74
N ILE A 66 11.75 -31.23 10.75
CA ILE A 66 11.61 -30.72 9.38
C ILE A 66 10.31 -31.23 8.75
N LEU A 67 9.97 -32.49 8.93
CA LEU A 67 8.74 -33.09 8.42
C LEU A 67 7.51 -32.44 9.05
N ASN A 68 7.49 -32.29 10.38
CA ASN A 68 6.42 -31.62 11.12
C ASN A 68 6.27 -30.15 10.72
N LEU A 69 7.38 -29.45 10.48
CA LEU A 69 7.35 -28.08 9.98
C LEU A 69 6.74 -27.99 8.57
N ARG A 70 7.10 -28.91 7.67
CA ARG A 70 6.51 -28.99 6.32
C ARG A 70 5.02 -29.28 6.39
N LYS A 71 4.62 -30.27 7.19
CA LYS A 71 3.21 -30.64 7.41
C LYS A 71 2.40 -29.47 7.96
N THR A 72 2.85 -28.86 9.06
CA THR A 72 2.19 -27.71 9.69
C THR A 72 2.06 -26.53 8.73
N ASN A 73 3.09 -26.24 7.94
CA ASN A 73 3.04 -25.15 6.95
C ASN A 73 2.08 -25.45 5.81
N TYR A 74 2.01 -26.70 5.36
CA TYR A 74 1.06 -27.14 4.34
C TYR A 74 -0.37 -27.03 4.85
N GLU A 75 -0.66 -27.55 6.05
CA GLU A 75 -1.98 -27.46 6.69
C GLU A 75 -2.44 -26.01 6.83
N LYS A 76 -1.57 -25.12 7.35
CA LYS A 76 -1.85 -23.68 7.42
C LYS A 76 -2.11 -23.06 6.05
N SER A 77 -1.37 -23.47 5.01
CA SER A 77 -1.58 -22.98 3.66
C SER A 77 -2.93 -23.42 3.10
N VAL A 78 -3.37 -24.65 3.38
CA VAL A 78 -4.67 -25.18 2.97
C VAL A 78 -5.80 -24.45 3.71
N GLU A 79 -5.67 -24.26 5.02
CA GLU A 79 -6.64 -23.53 5.85
C GLU A 79 -6.83 -22.09 5.35
N ILE A 80 -5.73 -21.36 5.15
CA ILE A 80 -5.76 -20.00 4.61
C ILE A 80 -6.38 -19.98 3.20
N SER A 81 -6.04 -20.96 2.36
CA SER A 81 -6.59 -21.07 1.02
C SER A 81 -8.11 -21.24 1.07
N LYS A 82 -8.61 -22.15 1.92
CA LYS A 82 -10.04 -22.40 2.10
C LYS A 82 -10.78 -21.16 2.64
N PHE A 83 -10.21 -20.53 3.67
CA PHE A 83 -10.75 -19.28 4.23
C PHE A 83 -10.91 -18.19 3.15
N LEU A 84 -9.92 -18.05 2.27
CA LEU A 84 -9.98 -17.07 1.19
C LEU A 84 -11.00 -17.43 0.10
N ASP A 85 -11.29 -18.72 -0.15
CA ASP A 85 -12.40 -19.12 -1.02
C ASP A 85 -13.74 -18.73 -0.39
N GLU A 86 -13.92 -19.02 0.90
CA GLU A 86 -15.13 -18.64 1.66
C GLU A 86 -15.34 -17.12 1.64
N CYS A 87 -14.26 -16.34 1.78
CA CYS A 87 -14.32 -14.87 1.66
C CYS A 87 -14.84 -14.39 0.30
N GLN A 88 -14.56 -15.10 -0.80
CA GLN A 88 -15.07 -14.69 -2.12
C GLN A 88 -16.59 -14.87 -2.26
N GLU A 89 -17.17 -15.79 -1.49
CA GLU A 89 -18.60 -16.09 -1.50
C GLU A 89 -19.36 -15.25 -0.47
N THR A 90 -18.88 -15.19 0.77
CA THR A 90 -19.63 -14.62 1.90
C THR A 90 -18.93 -13.48 2.62
N GLY A 91 -17.73 -13.09 2.18
CA GLY A 91 -16.98 -11.99 2.81
C GLY A 91 -17.60 -10.63 2.51
N SER A 92 -17.44 -9.68 3.44
CA SER A 92 -17.91 -8.31 3.25
C SER A 92 -17.20 -7.67 2.05
N PRO A 93 -17.93 -7.11 1.06
CA PRO A 93 -17.33 -6.63 -0.17
C PRO A 93 -16.64 -5.29 0.02
N ILE A 94 -15.32 -5.29 -0.21
CA ILE A 94 -14.51 -4.07 -0.26
C ILE A 94 -13.92 -3.94 -1.66
N CYS A 95 -14.25 -2.85 -2.32
CA CYS A 95 -13.79 -2.51 -3.65
C CYS A 95 -12.67 -1.47 -3.60
N ILE A 96 -11.58 -1.71 -4.32
CA ILE A 96 -10.56 -0.70 -4.61
C ILE A 96 -10.80 -0.22 -6.04
N ASN A 97 -11.17 1.06 -6.18
CA ASN A 97 -11.37 1.69 -7.47
C ASN A 97 -10.03 2.08 -8.10
N CYS A 98 -9.57 1.35 -9.12
CA CYS A 98 -8.30 1.60 -9.81
C CYS A 98 -8.42 2.55 -11.01
N SER A 99 -9.53 3.25 -11.19
CA SER A 99 -9.77 4.15 -12.34
C SER A 99 -8.83 5.36 -12.44
N PHE A 100 -7.97 5.58 -11.45
CA PHE A 100 -7.05 6.72 -11.38
C PHE A 100 -5.62 6.39 -11.84
N GLU A 101 -5.40 5.22 -12.46
CA GLU A 101 -4.08 4.78 -12.91
C GLU A 101 -3.35 5.85 -13.74
N ASP A 102 -4.03 6.45 -14.72
CA ASP A 102 -3.45 7.46 -15.61
C ASP A 102 -3.07 8.78 -14.90
N SER A 103 -3.63 9.02 -13.71
CA SER A 103 -3.32 10.21 -12.89
C SER A 103 -2.08 10.03 -12.01
N MET A 104 -1.50 8.83 -11.97
CA MET A 104 -0.35 8.50 -11.12
C MET A 104 0.93 8.34 -11.92
N ASN A 105 2.04 8.82 -11.38
CA ASN A 105 3.35 8.51 -11.96
C ASN A 105 3.78 7.06 -11.63
N PRO A 106 4.76 6.47 -12.32
CA PRO A 106 5.15 5.07 -12.10
C PRO A 106 5.58 4.73 -10.65
N LYS A 107 6.07 5.69 -9.87
CA LYS A 107 6.41 5.45 -8.46
C LYS A 107 5.15 5.38 -7.59
N GLU A 108 4.12 6.14 -7.94
CA GLU A 108 2.82 6.14 -7.27
C GLU A 108 2.05 4.85 -7.60
N ILE A 109 2.05 4.42 -8.87
CA ILE A 109 1.48 3.13 -9.29
C ILE A 109 2.13 1.97 -8.51
N ARG A 110 3.47 1.94 -8.43
CA ARG A 110 4.18 0.95 -7.61
C ARG A 110 3.83 1.01 -6.13
N SER A 111 3.57 2.22 -5.62
CA SER A 111 3.15 2.42 -4.24
C SER A 111 1.74 1.87 -4.02
N LEU A 112 0.82 2.08 -4.97
CA LEU A 112 -0.53 1.53 -4.94
C LEU A 112 -0.50 0.00 -4.99
N ALA A 113 0.23 -0.60 -5.94
CA ALA A 113 0.40 -2.05 -6.04
C ALA A 113 0.88 -2.66 -4.71
N LYS A 114 1.83 -1.99 -4.06
CA LYS A 114 2.30 -2.38 -2.74
C LYS A 114 1.22 -2.25 -1.66
N GLN A 115 0.40 -1.20 -1.67
CA GLN A 115 -0.69 -1.02 -0.72
C GLN A 115 -1.75 -2.10 -0.88
N ILE A 116 -2.16 -2.42 -2.12
CA ILE A 116 -3.08 -3.53 -2.40
C ILE A 116 -2.49 -4.86 -1.89
N SER A 117 -1.20 -5.12 -2.14
CA SER A 117 -0.52 -6.30 -1.60
C SER A 117 -0.51 -6.34 -0.07
N LEU A 118 -0.34 -5.20 0.60
CA LEU A 118 -0.40 -5.13 2.05
C LEU A 118 -1.81 -5.42 2.57
N CYS A 119 -2.85 -4.87 1.94
CA CYS A 119 -4.25 -5.17 2.28
C CYS A 119 -4.52 -6.68 2.20
N TYR A 120 -4.22 -7.31 1.06
CA TYR A 120 -4.40 -8.75 0.88
C TYR A 120 -3.61 -9.59 1.90
N ASN A 121 -2.36 -9.19 2.20
CA ASN A 121 -1.55 -9.88 3.20
C ASN A 121 -2.08 -9.71 4.63
N ILE A 122 -2.67 -8.57 4.98
CA ILE A 122 -3.31 -8.34 6.27
C ILE A 122 -4.55 -9.22 6.40
N MET A 123 -5.41 -9.26 5.37
CA MET A 123 -6.57 -10.14 5.30
C MET A 123 -6.15 -11.60 5.55
N LYS A 124 -5.14 -12.07 4.82
CA LYS A 124 -4.61 -13.43 4.95
C LYS A 124 -4.03 -13.73 6.33
N LYS A 125 -3.29 -12.77 6.90
CA LYS A 125 -2.58 -12.96 8.17
C LYS A 125 -3.53 -12.97 9.37
N HIS A 126 -4.57 -12.14 9.32
CA HIS A 126 -5.50 -11.94 10.42
C HIS A 126 -6.85 -12.62 10.19
N LEU A 127 -7.00 -13.40 9.10
CA LEU A 127 -8.23 -14.09 8.72
C LEU A 127 -9.44 -13.14 8.75
N VAL A 128 -9.28 -11.97 8.11
CA VAL A 128 -10.35 -10.96 8.04
C VAL A 128 -11.29 -11.31 6.88
N PRO A 129 -12.61 -11.52 7.12
CA PRO A 129 -13.55 -12.09 6.14
C PRO A 129 -14.01 -11.05 5.11
N ILE A 130 -13.10 -10.61 4.24
CA ILE A 130 -13.34 -9.58 3.22
C ILE A 130 -13.31 -10.19 1.83
N LYS A 131 -14.33 -9.87 1.01
CA LYS A 131 -14.29 -10.07 -0.43
C LYS A 131 -13.61 -8.87 -1.07
N LEU A 132 -12.32 -9.00 -1.38
CA LEU A 132 -11.57 -7.94 -2.06
C LEU A 132 -11.90 -7.92 -3.55
N ILE A 133 -12.28 -6.75 -4.04
CA ILE A 133 -12.64 -6.49 -5.44
C ILE A 133 -11.77 -5.35 -5.98
N LEU A 134 -11.18 -5.51 -7.17
CA LEU A 134 -10.48 -4.45 -7.89
C LEU A 134 -11.25 -4.11 -9.16
N THR A 135 -11.78 -2.89 -9.26
CA THR A 135 -12.51 -2.40 -10.44
C THR A 135 -11.63 -1.48 -11.28
N SER A 136 -11.99 -1.29 -12.55
CA SER A 136 -11.15 -0.58 -13.53
C SER A 136 -9.73 -1.17 -13.56
N PHE A 137 -9.64 -2.49 -13.49
CA PHE A 137 -8.39 -3.20 -13.29
C PHE A 137 -8.24 -4.34 -14.31
N SER A 138 -7.51 -4.07 -15.40
CA SER A 138 -7.21 -5.06 -16.45
C SER A 138 -5.82 -5.68 -16.25
N LYS A 139 -5.61 -6.89 -16.80
CA LYS A 139 -4.31 -7.60 -16.73
C LYS A 139 -3.21 -6.94 -17.57
N GLU A 140 -3.60 -6.11 -18.52
CA GLU A 140 -2.72 -5.38 -19.43
C GLU A 140 -2.22 -4.06 -18.81
N SER A 141 -2.89 -3.60 -17.75
CA SER A 141 -2.60 -2.35 -17.03
C SER A 141 -1.18 -2.32 -16.44
N SER A 142 -0.64 -1.11 -16.27
CA SER A 142 0.65 -0.92 -15.61
C SER A 142 0.57 -1.26 -14.12
N LEU A 143 -0.58 -1.03 -13.48
CA LEU A 143 -0.81 -1.41 -12.10
C LEU A 143 -0.78 -2.94 -11.93
N TYR A 144 -1.39 -3.71 -12.83
CA TYR A 144 -1.31 -5.17 -12.79
C TYR A 144 0.15 -5.65 -12.87
N LYS A 145 0.94 -5.11 -13.80
CA LYS A 145 2.37 -5.47 -13.95
C LYS A 145 3.18 -5.21 -12.67
N ASP A 146 2.94 -4.09 -11.98
CA ASP A 146 3.60 -3.84 -10.69
C ASP A 146 3.04 -4.76 -9.57
N CYS A 147 1.76 -5.15 -9.63
CA CYS A 147 1.17 -6.14 -8.73
C CYS A 147 1.71 -7.57 -8.97
N GLU A 148 2.16 -7.92 -10.18
CA GLU A 148 2.80 -9.21 -10.46
C GLU A 148 4.08 -9.41 -9.64
N LEU A 149 4.80 -8.33 -9.31
CA LEU A 149 5.97 -8.37 -8.42
C LEU A 149 5.62 -8.89 -7.01
N PHE A 150 4.35 -8.84 -6.63
CA PHE A 150 3.81 -9.34 -5.36
C PHE A 150 3.03 -10.65 -5.51
N GLY A 151 2.98 -11.23 -6.70
CA GLY A 151 2.35 -12.51 -6.98
C GLY A 151 0.82 -12.45 -7.08
N ILE A 152 0.26 -11.34 -7.59
CA ILE A 152 -1.20 -11.14 -7.74
C ILE A 152 -1.90 -12.28 -8.52
N HIS A 153 -1.20 -12.94 -9.43
CA HIS A 153 -1.69 -14.11 -10.17
C HIS A 153 -2.10 -15.30 -9.28
N LYS A 154 -1.67 -15.34 -8.01
CA LYS A 154 -2.06 -16.39 -7.03
C LYS A 154 -3.10 -15.90 -6.04
N TRP A 155 -3.52 -14.64 -6.12
CA TRP A 155 -4.44 -14.07 -5.15
C TRP A 155 -5.88 -14.49 -5.46
N LYS A 156 -6.66 -14.73 -4.41
CA LYS A 156 -8.10 -14.99 -4.51
C LYS A 156 -8.81 -13.66 -4.33
N VAL A 157 -8.94 -12.94 -5.44
CA VAL A 157 -9.45 -11.57 -5.54
C VAL A 157 -10.32 -11.49 -6.79
N HIS A 158 -11.40 -10.72 -6.73
CA HIS A 158 -12.23 -10.47 -7.89
C HIS A 158 -11.65 -9.30 -8.70
N PHE A 159 -11.41 -9.51 -9.99
CA PHE A 159 -10.95 -8.48 -10.92
C PHE A 159 -12.08 -8.12 -11.87
N GLU A 160 -12.31 -6.83 -12.03
CA GLU A 160 -13.32 -6.29 -12.92
C GLU A 160 -12.72 -5.15 -13.74
N GLU A 161 -12.90 -5.21 -15.06
CA GLU A 161 -12.37 -4.20 -15.98
C GLU A 161 -13.25 -2.95 -16.00
N LYS A 162 -14.55 -3.11 -15.72
CA LYS A 162 -15.48 -1.98 -15.62
C LYS A 162 -15.28 -1.19 -14.34
N GLY A 163 -15.73 0.06 -14.35
CA GLY A 163 -15.77 0.89 -13.16
C GLY A 163 -16.82 0.41 -12.16
N PHE A 164 -16.61 0.65 -10.87
CA PHE A 164 -17.52 0.20 -9.82
C PHE A 164 -18.97 0.71 -10.00
N TRP A 165 -19.14 1.88 -10.63
CA TRP A 165 -20.44 2.50 -10.93
C TRP A 165 -21.26 1.77 -12.01
N GLU A 166 -20.63 0.86 -12.77
CA GLU A 166 -21.30 -0.01 -13.74
C GLU A 166 -21.59 -1.40 -13.19
N VAL A 167 -20.92 -1.77 -12.09
CA VAL A 167 -20.88 -3.14 -11.57
C VAL A 167 -21.80 -3.29 -10.37
N PHE A 168 -21.88 -2.25 -9.52
CA PHE A 168 -22.65 -2.28 -8.29
C PHE A 168 -23.86 -1.35 -8.35
N ASP A 169 -24.92 -1.77 -7.66
CA ASP A 169 -26.11 -0.95 -7.46
C ASP A 169 -25.76 0.27 -6.61
N ARG A 170 -26.20 1.45 -7.07
CA ARG A 170 -25.91 2.73 -6.38
C ARG A 170 -26.44 2.76 -4.95
N GLU A 171 -27.58 2.13 -4.69
CA GLU A 171 -28.25 2.14 -3.39
C GLU A 171 -27.46 1.35 -2.32
N ASN A 172 -26.72 0.33 -2.76
CA ASN A 172 -25.94 -0.56 -1.91
C ASN A 172 -24.44 -0.25 -1.94
N THR A 173 -24.02 0.88 -2.52
CA THR A 173 -22.62 1.25 -2.67
C THR A 173 -22.27 2.48 -1.83
N VAL A 174 -21.24 2.37 -1.00
CA VAL A 174 -20.71 3.47 -0.17
C VAL A 174 -19.31 3.83 -0.62
N VAL A 175 -19.11 5.06 -1.09
CA VAL A 175 -17.79 5.55 -1.51
C VAL A 175 -17.10 6.25 -0.34
N LEU A 176 -15.95 5.71 0.09
CA LEU A 176 -15.14 6.26 1.15
C LEU A 176 -14.22 7.35 0.61
N SER A 177 -14.50 8.60 0.99
CA SER A 177 -13.72 9.77 0.58
C SER A 177 -13.43 10.67 1.79
N PRO A 178 -12.22 11.24 1.91
CA PRO A 178 -11.92 12.23 2.94
C PRO A 178 -12.76 13.52 2.79
N ASP A 179 -13.28 13.78 1.60
CA ASP A 179 -14.12 14.95 1.28
C ASP A 179 -15.63 14.66 1.45
N ALA A 180 -15.99 13.50 2.02
CA ALA A 180 -17.38 13.18 2.32
C ALA A 180 -17.95 14.12 3.40
N ASN A 181 -19.20 14.54 3.23
CA ASN A 181 -19.89 15.40 4.20
C ASN A 181 -20.42 14.62 5.42
N GLU A 182 -20.50 13.31 5.29
CA GLU A 182 -21.07 12.39 6.29
C GLU A 182 -19.97 11.46 6.80
N TYR A 183 -20.05 11.13 8.08
CA TYR A 183 -19.15 10.16 8.70
C TYR A 183 -19.72 8.76 8.54
N LEU A 184 -18.83 7.79 8.31
CA LEU A 184 -19.20 6.39 8.43
C LEU A 184 -19.23 6.03 9.93
N GLU A 185 -20.43 5.86 10.49
CA GLU A 185 -20.60 5.49 11.90
C GLU A 185 -20.46 3.97 12.09
N ASP A 186 -21.09 3.19 11.22
CA ASP A 186 -21.09 1.73 11.27
C ASP A 186 -20.86 1.11 9.88
N VAL A 187 -20.45 -0.16 9.86
CA VAL A 187 -20.24 -0.96 8.65
C VAL A 187 -21.37 -1.98 8.52
N GLU A 188 -22.17 -1.85 7.47
CA GLU A 188 -23.31 -2.72 7.12
C GLU A 188 -22.85 -3.87 6.21
N GLU A 189 -23.36 -5.08 6.44
CA GLU A 189 -22.89 -6.29 5.74
C GLU A 189 -23.40 -6.41 4.29
N ASP A 190 -24.50 -5.73 3.96
CA ASP A 190 -25.16 -5.76 2.64
C ASP A 190 -24.67 -4.67 1.68
N ARG A 191 -23.69 -3.86 2.10
CA ARG A 191 -23.12 -2.77 1.31
C ARG A 191 -21.74 -3.08 0.76
N VAL A 192 -21.45 -2.52 -0.41
CA VAL A 192 -20.11 -2.50 -1.03
C VAL A 192 -19.41 -1.21 -0.65
N TYR A 193 -18.26 -1.33 0.01
CA TYR A 193 -17.43 -0.18 0.40
C TYR A 193 -16.33 0.06 -0.63
N VAL A 194 -16.36 1.23 -1.29
CA VAL A 194 -15.43 1.61 -2.35
C VAL A 194 -14.36 2.55 -1.80
N ILE A 195 -13.10 2.15 -1.93
CA ILE A 195 -11.92 2.94 -1.59
C ILE A 195 -11.27 3.40 -2.89
N GLY A 196 -10.91 4.69 -2.99
CA GLY A 196 -10.13 5.20 -4.11
C GLY A 196 -8.72 4.60 -4.15
N GLY A 197 -8.41 3.83 -5.20
CA GLY A 197 -7.07 3.33 -5.49
C GLY A 197 -6.18 4.43 -6.07
N LEU A 198 -5.85 5.41 -5.24
CA LEU A 198 -5.05 6.58 -5.63
C LEU A 198 -3.91 6.80 -4.64
N VAL A 199 -2.72 7.10 -5.17
CA VAL A 199 -1.58 7.56 -4.39
C VAL A 199 -1.12 8.90 -4.93
N ASP A 200 -1.41 9.96 -4.19
CA ASP A 200 -0.89 11.28 -4.46
C ASP A 200 0.26 11.60 -3.51
N THR A 201 1.49 11.61 -4.03
CA THR A 201 2.67 12.03 -3.26
C THR A 201 3.05 13.49 -3.45
N ASN A 202 2.32 14.21 -4.32
CA ASN A 202 2.54 15.61 -4.59
C ASN A 202 1.76 16.49 -3.63
N VAL A 203 2.36 16.75 -2.47
CA VAL A 203 2.06 18.01 -1.76
C VAL A 203 2.70 19.15 -2.56
N LYS A 204 2.14 19.51 -3.72
CA LYS A 204 2.36 20.84 -4.29
C LYS A 204 1.75 21.81 -3.29
N LYS A 205 2.59 22.41 -2.46
CA LYS A 205 2.21 23.65 -1.78
C LYS A 205 1.93 24.66 -2.87
N VAL A 206 0.66 24.83 -3.21
CA VAL A 206 0.22 25.98 -3.97
C VAL A 206 0.40 27.18 -3.04
N SER A 207 1.53 27.86 -3.17
CA SER A 207 1.69 29.21 -2.63
C SER A 207 1.08 30.16 -3.66
N ILE A 208 -0.23 30.39 -3.56
CA ILE A 208 -0.85 31.62 -4.06
C ILE A 208 -0.67 32.64 -2.92
N GLY A 209 -0.20 33.84 -3.24
CA GLY A 209 0.12 34.88 -2.25
C GLY A 209 -1.02 35.10 -1.24
N ASP A 210 -0.64 35.16 0.04
CA ASP A 210 -1.34 35.61 1.25
C ASP A 210 -2.85 35.33 1.46
N PHE A 211 -3.48 34.45 0.67
CA PHE A 211 -4.84 33.97 0.92
C PHE A 211 -4.87 32.45 1.11
N THR A 212 -5.23 32.05 2.33
CA THR A 212 -5.51 30.65 2.66
C THR A 212 -6.93 30.35 2.18
N VAL A 213 -7.07 29.81 0.97
CA VAL A 213 -8.34 29.23 0.52
C VAL A 213 -8.46 27.82 1.10
N ASN A 214 -9.35 27.66 2.09
CA ASN A 214 -9.91 26.35 2.38
C ASN A 214 -10.64 25.88 1.11
N ALA A 215 -10.26 24.71 0.60
CA ALA A 215 -10.82 24.14 -0.60
C ALA A 215 -12.35 24.09 -0.49
N ALA A 216 -13.02 24.82 -1.39
CA ALA A 216 -14.46 24.88 -1.48
C ALA A 216 -14.98 23.77 -2.41
N VAL A 217 -16.18 23.32 -2.05
CA VAL A 217 -17.01 22.22 -2.55
C VAL A 217 -17.22 22.21 -4.07
N SER A 218 -17.33 21.01 -4.66
CA SER A 218 -18.27 20.79 -5.77
C SER A 218 -19.00 19.45 -5.62
N ARG A 219 -20.33 19.50 -5.81
CA ARG A 219 -21.26 18.36 -5.84
C ARG A 219 -21.43 17.95 -7.30
N ILE A 220 -21.39 16.65 -7.61
CA ILE A 220 -21.84 16.17 -8.93
C ILE A 220 -23.37 16.20 -8.94
N GLN A 221 -23.95 17.07 -9.77
CA GLN A 221 -25.34 16.95 -10.20
C GLN A 221 -25.44 16.02 -11.42
N PRO A 222 -26.58 15.33 -11.63
CA PRO A 222 -26.73 14.37 -12.70
C PRO A 222 -26.91 15.09 -14.04
N GLY A 223 -26.00 14.80 -14.97
CA GLY A 223 -26.16 15.09 -16.40
C GLY A 223 -25.14 16.08 -16.97
N LYS A 224 -24.31 15.58 -17.89
CA LYS A 224 -23.49 16.28 -18.90
C LYS A 224 -22.14 16.87 -18.45
N ILE A 225 -21.04 16.12 -18.68
CA ILE A 225 -19.98 16.38 -19.69
C ILE A 225 -18.58 15.89 -19.26
N SER A 226 -18.04 14.97 -20.08
CA SER A 226 -16.66 14.82 -20.61
C SER A 226 -15.45 15.10 -19.71
N TRP A 227 -14.78 14.02 -19.29
CA TRP A 227 -13.39 14.04 -18.84
C TRP A 227 -12.45 13.99 -20.05
N ASN A 228 -12.18 15.16 -20.64
CA ASN A 228 -10.99 15.36 -21.46
C ASN A 228 -10.26 16.55 -20.84
N HIS A 229 -9.00 16.32 -20.44
CA HIS A 229 -8.06 17.24 -19.77
C HIS A 229 -7.91 17.02 -18.26
N LEU A 230 -7.15 15.98 -17.92
CA LEU A 230 -6.09 16.02 -16.92
C LEU A 230 -4.81 15.43 -17.56
#